data_AF-A0A951DQ66-F1
#
_entry.id   AF-A0A951DQ66-F1
#
_cell.length_a   1.000
_cell.length_b   1.000
_cell.length_c   1.000
_cell.angle_alpha   90.00
_cell.angle_beta   90.00
_cell.angle_gamma   90.00
#
_symmetry.space_group_name_H-M   'P 1'
#
loop_
_entity.id
_entity.type
_entity.pdbx_description
1 polymer ?
#
loop_
_entity_poly.entity_id
_entity_poly.type
_entity_poly.pdbx_seq_one_letter_code
_entity_poly.pdbx_strand_id
1 'polypeptide(L)'
;MQISSAPAVAVQLRRLMLETREPIQFLDITDEVLDLVRDVGLRQGVVTIFSRHTTAAVCIQEDEPLLLEDLREFLQRSAPAHAHYRHNDFRVRTVHMHDDESPNGHAH
;
A
#
# COMPACT_ATOMS: atom_id res chain seq x y z
N MET A 1 -13.71 -38.75 18.81
CA MET A 1 -12.49 -37.90 18.71
C MET A 1 -12.39 -37.44 17.26
N GLN A 2 -12.97 -36.27 16.94
CA GLN A 2 -12.88 -35.70 15.60
C GLN A 2 -11.51 -35.04 15.46
N ILE A 3 -10.62 -35.68 14.71
CA ILE A 3 -9.38 -35.07 14.26
C ILE A 3 -9.80 -34.15 13.11
N SER A 4 -10.06 -32.88 13.40
CA SER A 4 -10.15 -31.86 12.36
C SER A 4 -8.76 -31.78 11.73
N SER A 5 -8.59 -32.41 10.57
CA SER A 5 -7.35 -32.32 9.82
C SER A 5 -7.31 -30.92 9.19
N ALA A 6 -6.56 -30.01 9.81
CA ALA A 6 -6.21 -28.76 9.17
C ALA A 6 -5.67 -29.05 7.75
N PRO A 7 -6.07 -28.29 6.73
CA PRO A 7 -5.63 -28.53 5.36
C PRO A 7 -4.09 -28.51 5.30
N ALA A 8 -3.51 -29.49 4.60
CA ALA A 8 -2.05 -29.59 4.45
C ALA A 8 -1.45 -28.37 3.71
N VAL A 9 -2.25 -27.71 2.88
CA VAL A 9 -1.94 -26.45 2.19
C VAL A 9 -3.25 -25.66 2.06
N ALA A 10 -3.22 -24.37 2.40
CA ALA A 10 -4.32 -23.45 2.15
C ALA A 10 -3.80 -22.19 1.45
N VAL A 11 -4.62 -21.63 0.57
CA VAL A 11 -4.37 -20.34 -0.09
C VAL A 11 -5.62 -19.50 0.09
N GLN A 12 -5.48 -18.33 0.68
CA GLN A 12 -6.58 -17.38 0.84
C GLN A 12 -6.16 -16.03 0.28
N LEU A 13 -7.06 -15.40 -0.47
CA LEU A 13 -6.90 -14.03 -0.95
C LEU A 13 -7.95 -13.15 -0.28
N ARG A 14 -7.50 -11.98 0.17
CA ARG A 14 -8.37 -10.91 0.66
C ARG A 14 -7.96 -9.62 -0.02
N ARG A 15 -8.97 -8.82 -0.39
CA ARG A 15 -8.77 -7.44 -0.85
C ARG A 15 -9.09 -6.52 0.32
N LEU A 16 -8.14 -5.68 0.69
CA LEU A 16 -8.37 -4.57 1.61
C LEU A 16 -8.70 -3.32 0.78
N MET A 17 -9.77 -2.62 1.17
CA MET A 17 -10.18 -1.36 0.57
C MET A 17 -9.90 -0.27 1.60
N LEU A 18 -9.01 0.64 1.26
CA LEU A 18 -8.54 1.70 2.15
C LEU A 18 -8.89 3.05 1.54
N GLU A 19 -9.36 3.97 2.36
CA GLU A 19 -9.64 5.35 1.95
C GLU A 19 -8.61 6.28 2.58
N THR A 20 -7.94 7.07 1.74
CA THR A 20 -7.00 8.10 2.17
C THR A 20 -7.65 9.47 2.11
N ARG A 21 -7.27 10.35 3.04
CA ARG A 21 -7.74 11.74 3.12
C ARG A 21 -6.64 12.76 2.87
N GLU A 22 -5.38 12.33 2.94
CA GLU A 22 -4.20 13.17 2.72
C GLU A 22 -3.33 12.60 1.58
N PRO A 23 -2.54 13.44 0.87
CA PRO A 23 -1.66 12.97 -0.20
C PRO A 23 -0.60 11.96 0.25
N ILE A 24 -0.08 12.12 1.47
CA ILE A 24 0.83 11.16 2.12
C ILE A 24 0.19 10.78 3.46
N GLN A 25 -0.37 9.58 3.52
CA GLN A 25 -1.00 9.03 4.71
C GLN A 25 -0.47 7.63 4.97
N PHE A 26 -0.10 7.37 6.22
CA PHE A 26 0.22 6.03 6.69
C PHE A 26 -1.05 5.44 7.31
N LEU A 27 -1.41 4.23 6.89
CA LEU A 27 -2.52 3.47 7.40
C LEU A 27 -1.95 2.16 7.94
N ASP A 28 -2.10 1.91 9.23
CA ASP A 28 -1.78 0.60 9.79
C ASP A 28 -2.85 -0.41 9.34
N ILE A 29 -2.40 -1.54 8.83
CA ILE A 29 -3.24 -2.66 8.36
C ILE A 29 -2.92 -3.96 9.11
N THR A 30 -2.17 -3.87 10.21
CA THR A 30 -1.65 -5.02 10.95
C THR A 30 -2.78 -5.91 11.43
N ASP A 31 -3.85 -5.34 11.99
CA ASP A 31 -4.99 -6.10 12.51
C ASP A 31 -5.76 -6.81 11.39
N GLU A 32 -5.96 -6.17 10.24
CA GLU A 32 -6.63 -6.77 9.07
C GLU A 32 -5.83 -7.94 8.49
N VAL A 33 -4.49 -7.84 8.51
CA VAL A 33 -3.59 -8.92 8.10
C VAL A 33 -3.63 -10.06 9.12
N LEU A 34 -3.61 -9.75 10.42
CA LEU A 34 -3.71 -10.75 11.49
C LEU A 34 -5.05 -11.50 11.44
N ASP A 35 -6.15 -10.80 11.17
CA ASP A 35 -7.46 -11.40 10.95
C ASP A 35 -7.45 -12.40 9.80
N LEU A 36 -6.85 -12.03 8.67
CA LEU A 36 -6.69 -12.95 7.55
C LEU A 36 -5.88 -14.19 7.96
N VAL A 37 -4.75 -14.02 8.64
CA VAL A 37 -3.91 -15.15 9.06
C VAL A 37 -4.65 -16.06 10.04
N ARG A 38 -5.41 -15.48 10.99
CA ARG A 38 -6.25 -16.22 11.94
C ARG A 38 -7.31 -17.05 11.22
N ASP A 39 -7.98 -16.49 10.22
CA ASP A 39 -9.02 -17.17 9.44
C ASP A 39 -8.49 -18.36 8.62
N VAL A 40 -7.24 -18.27 8.14
CA VAL A 40 -6.60 -19.36 7.37
C VAL A 40 -6.32 -20.59 8.26
N GLY A 41 -6.03 -20.38 9.55
CA GLY A 41 -5.79 -21.46 10.52
C GLY A 41 -4.48 -22.24 10.32
N LEU A 42 -3.56 -21.73 9.50
CA LEU A 42 -2.23 -22.31 9.31
C LEU A 42 -1.25 -21.84 10.40
N ARG A 43 -0.31 -22.70 10.79
CA ARG A 43 0.74 -22.36 11.77
C ARG A 43 2.00 -21.78 11.14
N GLN A 44 2.25 -22.09 9.87
CA GLN A 44 3.47 -21.71 9.16
C GLN A 44 3.12 -21.47 7.69
N GLY A 45 3.72 -20.45 7.08
CA GLY A 45 3.45 -20.06 5.71
C GLY A 45 4.07 -18.73 5.36
N VAL A 46 3.63 -18.15 4.23
CA VAL A 46 4.05 -16.84 3.74
C VAL A 46 2.80 -15.99 3.52
N VAL A 47 2.85 -14.74 3.97
CA VAL A 47 1.85 -13.72 3.64
C VAL A 47 2.46 -12.79 2.61
N THR A 48 1.76 -12.60 1.49
CA THR A 48 2.16 -11.64 0.46
C THR A 48 1.16 -10.49 0.43
N ILE A 49 1.66 -9.29 0.66
CA ILE A 49 0.88 -8.05 0.62
C ILE A 49 1.46 -7.19 -0.50
N PHE A 50 0.61 -6.70 -1.38
CA PHE A 50 1.03 -5.83 -2.47
C PHE A 50 -0.04 -4.80 -2.78
N SER A 51 0.40 -3.60 -3.17
CA SER A 51 -0.47 -2.56 -3.68
C SER A 51 -0.87 -2.86 -5.14
N ARG A 52 -2.14 -2.62 -5.48
CA ARG A 52 -2.63 -2.63 -6.86
C ARG A 52 -2.55 -1.26 -7.53
N HIS A 53 -1.96 -0.29 -6.84
CA HIS A 53 -1.79 1.09 -7.28
C HIS A 53 -0.31 1.41 -7.43
N THR A 54 0.04 2.20 -8.44
CA THR A 54 1.43 2.61 -8.70
C THR A 54 1.90 3.76 -7.82
N THR A 55 0.98 4.38 -7.07
CA THR A 55 1.25 5.55 -6.21
C THR A 55 0.98 5.26 -4.74
N ALA A 56 1.01 3.98 -4.35
CA ALA A 56 0.86 3.54 -2.97
C ALA A 56 1.82 2.37 -2.72
N ALA A 57 2.43 2.35 -1.54
CA ALA A 57 3.41 1.35 -1.13
C ALA A 57 2.94 0.60 0.12
N VAL A 58 3.47 -0.61 0.30
CA VAL A 58 3.35 -1.37 1.54
C VAL A 58 4.73 -1.36 2.19
N CYS A 59 4.80 -0.98 3.46
CA CYS A 59 6.06 -0.95 4.21
C CYS A 59 5.87 -1.55 5.61
N ILE A 60 6.98 -1.95 6.22
CA ILE A 60 7.03 -2.35 7.63
C ILE A 60 7.78 -1.23 8.35
N GLN A 61 7.13 -0.62 9.32
CA GLN A 61 7.66 0.46 10.15
C GLN A 61 7.14 0.34 11.57
N GLU A 62 7.78 1.05 12.49
CA GLU A 62 7.26 1.25 13.84
C GLU A 62 6.09 2.24 13.77
N ASP A 63 4.96 1.88 14.40
CA ASP A 63 3.79 2.76 14.50
C ASP A 63 3.99 3.77 15.64
N GLU A 64 4.97 4.65 15.45
CA GLU A 64 5.26 5.76 16.36
C GLU A 64 4.94 7.08 15.64
N PRO A 65 4.04 7.93 16.18
CA PRO A 65 3.55 9.11 15.48
C PRO A 65 4.64 10.10 15.01
N LEU A 66 5.71 10.31 15.78
CA LEU A 66 6.77 11.25 15.41
C LEU A 66 7.67 10.66 14.32
N LEU A 67 7.96 9.36 14.36
CA LEU A 67 8.69 8.66 13.31
C LEU A 67 7.91 8.66 11.98
N LEU A 68 6.59 8.51 12.04
CA LEU A 68 5.73 8.64 10.87
C LEU A 68 5.74 10.08 10.32
N GLU A 69 5.83 11.10 11.17
CA GLU A 69 6.03 12.48 10.73
C GLU A 69 7.40 12.64 10.05
N ASP A 70 8.48 12.14 10.66
CA ASP A 70 9.82 12.16 10.07
C ASP A 70 9.86 11.51 8.69
N LEU A 71 9.16 10.37 8.54
CA LEU A 71 9.02 9.67 7.27
C LEU A 71 8.21 10.48 6.26
N ARG A 72 7.13 11.13 6.69
CA ARG A 72 6.34 12.04 5.83
C ARG A 72 7.21 13.17 5.30
N GLU A 73 7.94 13.85 6.17
CA GLU A 73 8.83 14.96 5.80
C GLU A 73 9.97 14.48 4.89
N PHE A 74 10.50 13.28 5.12
CA PHE A 74 11.48 12.67 4.23
C PHE A 74 10.92 12.45 2.82
N LEU A 75 9.72 11.89 2.69
CA LEU A 75 9.07 11.67 1.39
C LEU A 75 8.79 12.99 0.67
N GLN A 76 8.28 14.01 1.38
CA GLN A 76 8.03 15.34 0.83
C GLN A 76 9.31 16.01 0.31
N ARG A 77 10.44 15.82 0.98
CA ARG A 77 11.74 16.33 0.53
C ARG A 77 12.32 15.52 -0.64
N SER A 78 12.11 14.21 -0.64
CA SER A 78 12.65 13.29 -1.65
C SER A 78 11.93 13.41 -3.00
N ALA A 79 10.60 13.58 -2.96
CA ALA A 79 9.76 13.78 -4.14
C ALA A 79 8.79 14.95 -3.91
N PRO A 80 9.27 16.21 -4.01
CA PRO A 80 8.45 17.38 -3.72
C PRO A 80 7.27 17.48 -4.69
N ALA A 81 6.06 17.74 -4.17
CA ALA A 81 4.84 17.82 -4.99
C ALA A 81 4.88 18.95 -6.04
N HIS A 82 5.61 20.02 -5.75
CA HIS A 82 5.74 21.19 -6.64
C HIS A 82 6.94 21.12 -7.59
N ALA A 83 7.71 20.04 -7.57
CA ALA A 83 8.81 19.87 -8.51
C ALA A 83 8.28 19.62 -9.93
N HIS A 84 9.13 19.89 -10.93
CA HIS A 84 8.78 19.64 -12.32
C HIS A 84 8.96 18.16 -12.68
N TYR A 85 7.85 17.43 -12.79
CA TYR A 85 7.80 16.07 -13.31
C TYR A 85 7.31 16.07 -14.76
N ARG A 86 8.07 15.44 -15.66
CA ARG A 86 7.62 15.25 -17.06
C ARG A 86 6.32 14.44 -17.16
N HIS A 87 6.05 13.60 -16.17
CA HIS A 87 4.78 12.87 -16.05
C HIS A 87 3.56 13.80 -15.95
N ASN A 88 3.76 15.00 -15.38
CA ASN A 88 2.73 16.03 -15.21
C ASN A 88 2.62 16.99 -16.40
N ASP A 89 3.52 16.90 -17.40
CA ASP A 89 3.42 17.72 -18.60
C ASP A 89 2.60 17.02 -19.68
N PHE A 90 1.31 17.30 -19.69
CA PHE A 90 0.33 16.71 -20.61
C PHE A 90 0.45 17.22 -22.05
N ARG A 91 1.35 18.17 -22.34
CA ARG A 91 1.67 18.57 -23.73
C ARG A 91 2.68 17.62 -24.36
N VAL A 92 3.48 16.93 -23.55
CA VAL A 92 4.56 16.04 -24.01
C VAL A 92 4.28 14.57 -23.71
N ARG A 93 3.56 14.26 -22.62
CA ARG A 93 3.07 12.92 -22.35
C ARG A 93 2.00 12.59 -23.39
N THR A 94 2.08 11.42 -24.00
CA THR A 94 1.18 10.99 -25.08
C THR A 94 0.73 9.53 -24.96
N VAL A 95 1.27 8.79 -23.98
CA VAL A 95 0.99 7.37 -23.78
C VAL A 95 0.22 7.16 -22.48
N HIS A 96 -0.73 6.22 -22.51
CA HIS A 96 -1.52 5.80 -21.35
C HIS A 96 -2.08 7.00 -20.56
N MET A 97 -2.71 7.93 -21.28
CA MET A 97 -3.42 9.07 -20.70
C MET A 97 -4.92 8.82 -20.76
N HIS A 98 -5.60 9.22 -19.70
CA HIS A 98 -7.05 9.21 -19.59
C HIS A 98 -7.56 10.64 -19.41
N ASP A 99 -8.85 10.88 -19.70
CA ASP A 99 -9.44 12.22 -19.62
C ASP A 99 -9.43 12.80 -18.19
N ASP A 100 -9.33 11.92 -17.18
CA ASP A 100 -9.28 12.22 -15.75
C ASP A 100 -7.86 12.13 -15.14
N GLU A 101 -6.81 12.18 -15.97
CA GLU A 101 -5.43 12.10 -15.52
C GLU A 101 -5.09 13.23 -14.51
N SER A 102 -4.53 12.84 -13.37
CA SER A 102 -4.12 13.77 -12.32
C SER A 102 -2.60 14.02 -12.38
N PRO A 103 -2.12 15.25 -12.14
CA PRO A 103 -0.69 15.56 -12.15
C PRO A 103 0.02 15.06 -10.86
N ASN A 104 0.19 13.75 -10.73
CA ASN A 104 0.67 13.05 -9.53
C ASN A 104 2.07 12.44 -9.68
N GLY A 105 2.91 12.95 -10.60
CA GLY A 105 4.24 12.40 -10.88
C GLY A 105 5.18 12.29 -9.68
N HIS A 106 4.94 13.06 -8.61
CA HIS A 106 5.67 12.96 -7.34
C HIS A 106 5.27 11.76 -6.48
N ALA A 107 4.13 11.14 -6.75
CA ALA A 107 3.58 10.03 -5.98
C ALA A 107 3.98 8.65 -6.55
N HIS A 108 4.58 8.62 -7.74
CA HIS A 108 5.14 7.43 -8.38
C HIS A 108 6.54 7.12 -7.85
#